data_AF-A0A645J744-F1
#
_entry.id   AF-A0A645J744-F1
#
_cell.length_a   1.000
_cell.length_b   1.000
_cell.length_c   1.000
_cell.angle_alpha   90.00
_cell.angle_beta   90.00
_cell.angle_gamma   90.00
#
_symmetry.space_group_name_H-M   'P 1'
#
loop_
_entity.id
_entity.type
_entity.pdbx_description
1 polymer ?
#
loop_
_entity_poly.entity_id
_entity_poly.type
_entity_poly.pdbx_seq_one_letter_code
_entity_poly.pdbx_strand_id
1 'polypeptide(L)'
;MFQAYGQEMIYERHRHRYEFNNIYRDRFLEAGLEISGTSPDERLVEAVEVTKNGFHVGVQYHPEFKSRPNKAHPLFREFVKAALKLK
;
A
#
# COMPACT_ATOMS: atom_id res chain seq x y z
N MET A 1 -5.25 0.58 4.13
CA MET A 1 -3.95 1.03 4.70
C MET A 1 -3.96 1.31 6.21
N PHE A 2 -4.77 2.26 6.71
CA PHE A 2 -4.78 2.64 8.14
C PHE A 2 -5.00 1.44 9.08
N GLN A 3 -5.89 0.50 8.73
CA GLN A 3 -6.13 -0.70 9.54
C GLN A 3 -4.90 -1.59 9.73
N ALA A 4 -4.00 -1.64 8.75
CA ALA A 4 -2.78 -2.43 8.86
C ALA A 4 -1.76 -1.75 9.78
N TYR A 5 -1.49 -0.46 9.54
CA TYR A 5 -0.44 0.30 10.22
C TYR A 5 -0.86 0.88 11.57
N GLY A 6 -2.14 1.20 11.75
CA GLY A 6 -2.67 1.92 12.92
C GLY A 6 -2.19 3.37 13.03
N GLN A 7 -1.68 3.93 11.92
CA GLN A 7 -1.06 5.26 11.85
C GLN A 7 -1.41 5.93 10.53
N GLU A 8 -1.62 7.24 10.54
CA GLU A 8 -1.89 8.05 9.33
C GLU A 8 -0.59 8.39 8.58
N MET A 9 0.49 8.62 9.32
CA MET A 9 1.80 8.99 8.77
C MET A 9 2.80 7.86 9.00
N ILE A 10 3.41 7.39 7.92
CA ILE A 10 4.45 6.36 7.94
C ILE A 10 5.67 6.84 7.14
N TYR A 11 6.82 6.23 7.41
CA TYR A 11 8.07 6.53 6.70
C TYR A 11 8.63 5.23 6.15
N GLU A 12 8.81 5.12 4.83
CA GLU A 12 9.27 3.88 4.19
C GLU A 12 10.50 4.09 3.32
N ARG A 13 11.09 3.00 2.82
CA ARG A 13 12.30 3.05 1.99
C ARG A 13 11.93 2.91 0.52
N HIS A 14 12.46 3.81 -0.32
CA HIS A 14 12.18 3.85 -1.75
C HIS A 14 13.45 3.53 -2.55
N ARG A 15 13.29 2.88 -3.69
CA ARG A 15 14.37 2.67 -4.65
C ARG A 15 13.81 2.54 -6.07
N HIS A 16 13.13 3.57 -6.54
CA HIS A 16 12.57 3.68 -7.88
C HIS A 16 12.80 5.09 -8.45
N ARG A 17 12.50 5.26 -9.73
CA ARG A 17 12.53 6.55 -10.44
C ARG A 17 11.21 6.84 -11.18
N TYR A 18 10.46 5.79 -11.51
CA TYR A 18 9.17 5.91 -12.17
C TYR A 18 8.09 6.12 -11.10
N GLU A 19 7.23 7.08 -11.39
CA GLU A 19 6.12 7.49 -10.54
C GLU A 19 4.79 7.23 -11.23
N PHE A 20 3.72 7.08 -10.44
CA PHE A 20 2.37 6.99 -10.97
C PHE A 20 2.03 8.28 -11.74
N ASN A 21 1.58 8.13 -12.99
CA ASN A 21 1.20 9.29 -13.78
C ASN A 21 -0.22 9.75 -13.43
N ASN A 22 -0.30 10.88 -12.72
CA ASN A 22 -1.57 11.46 -12.26
C ASN A 22 -2.56 11.79 -13.38
N ILE A 23 -2.14 11.92 -14.64
CA ILE A 23 -3.07 12.08 -15.78
C ILE A 23 -4.05 10.89 -15.88
N TYR A 24 -3.63 9.70 -15.43
CA TYR A 24 -4.46 8.50 -15.46
C TYR A 24 -5.22 8.24 -14.15
N ARG A 25 -5.09 9.12 -13.14
CA ARG A 25 -5.66 8.91 -11.79
C ARG A 25 -7.14 8.57 -11.85
N ASP A 26 -7.94 9.41 -12.51
CA ASP A 26 -9.40 9.24 -12.55
C ASP A 26 -9.81 7.95 -13.25
N ARG A 27 -9.10 7.56 -14.32
CA ARG A 27 -9.36 6.29 -15.04
C ARG A 27 -9.13 5.06 -14.16
N PHE A 28 -8.14 5.10 -13.26
CA PHE A 28 -7.90 4.01 -12.31
C PHE A 28 -8.94 4.00 -11.18
N LEU A 29 -9.32 5.17 -10.68
CA LEU A 29 -10.38 5.31 -9.67
C LEU A 29 -11.73 4.77 -10.19
N GLU A 30 -12.11 5.13 -11.41
CA GLU A 30 -13.32 4.63 -12.09
C GLU A 30 -13.28 3.11 -12.31
N ALA A 31 -12.09 2.54 -12.53
CA ALA A 31 -11.89 1.09 -12.66
C ALA A 31 -11.92 0.35 -11.31
N GLY A 32 -12.03 1.06 -10.19
CA GLY A 32 -12.13 0.50 -8.84
C GLY A 32 -10.81 0.34 -8.09
N LEU A 33 -9.73 0.97 -8.56
CA LEU A 33 -8.51 1.13 -7.78
C LEU A 33 -8.69 2.31 -6.82
N GLU A 34 -8.32 2.15 -5.55
CA GLU A 34 -8.35 3.22 -4.56
C GLU A 34 -6.92 3.71 -4.27
N ILE A 35 -6.72 5.02 -4.22
CA ILE A 35 -5.46 5.61 -3.74
C ILE A 35 -5.54 5.75 -2.23
N SER A 36 -4.75 4.94 -1.53
CA SER A 36 -4.82 4.78 -0.07
C SER A 36 -3.60 5.32 0.66
N GLY A 37 -2.59 5.79 -0.07
CA GLY A 37 -1.45 6.52 0.46
C GLY A 37 -0.81 7.41 -0.59
N THR A 38 -0.47 8.63 -0.18
CA THR A 38 0.23 9.62 -1.00
C THR A 38 1.41 10.21 -0.23
N SER A 39 2.33 10.85 -0.95
CA SER A 39 3.31 11.73 -0.33
C SER A 39 2.63 12.85 0.46
N PRO A 40 3.30 13.49 1.43
CA PRO A 40 2.72 14.57 2.24
C PRO A 40 2.23 15.79 1.44
N ASP A 41 2.76 15.98 0.23
CA ASP A 41 2.33 17.02 -0.72
C ASP A 41 1.24 16.54 -1.69
N GLU A 42 0.71 15.32 -1.51
CA GLU A 42 -0.35 14.67 -2.29
C GLU A 42 -0.01 14.39 -3.78
N ARG A 43 1.24 14.64 -4.18
CA ARG A 43 1.65 14.55 -5.59
C ARG A 43 2.00 13.13 -6.02
N LEU A 44 2.65 12.36 -5.16
CA LEU A 44 3.06 10.99 -5.46
C LEU A 44 2.07 10.01 -4.85
N VAL A 45 1.75 8.96 -5.61
CA VAL A 45 0.93 7.84 -5.14
C VAL A 45 1.87 6.78 -4.58
N GLU A 46 1.78 6.55 -3.28
CA GLU A 46 2.69 5.67 -2.54
C GLU A 46 2.07 4.29 -2.26
N ALA A 47 0.74 4.24 -2.14
CA ALA A 47 -0.01 3.03 -1.90
C ALA A 47 -1.38 3.06 -2.60
N VAL A 48 -1.79 1.90 -3.10
CA VAL A 48 -3.08 1.66 -3.76
C VAL A 48 -3.72 0.38 -3.25
N GLU A 49 -5.05 0.32 -3.25
CA GLU A 49 -5.83 -0.84 -2.80
C GLU A 49 -6.95 -1.17 -3.80
N VAL A 50 -7.36 -2.43 -3.88
CA VAL A 50 -8.62 -2.85 -4.55
C VAL A 50 -9.49 -3.56 -3.52
N THR A 51 -10.31 -2.79 -2.82
CA THR A 51 -11.07 -3.24 -1.64
C THR A 51 -12.08 -4.34 -1.94
N LYS A 52 -12.64 -4.36 -3.16
CA LYS A 52 -13.62 -5.36 -3.61
C LYS A 52 -13.09 -6.81 -3.59
N ASN A 53 -11.77 -7.00 -3.66
CA ASN A 53 -11.14 -8.31 -3.80
C ASN A 53 -10.43 -8.80 -2.53
N GLY A 54 -10.90 -8.39 -1.36
CA GLY A 54 -10.29 -8.78 -0.08
C GLY A 54 -8.98 -8.03 0.16
N PHE A 55 -7.86 -8.74 0.27
CA PHE A 55 -6.55 -8.11 0.48
C PHE A 55 -5.80 -7.99 -0.86
N HIS A 56 -5.97 -6.83 -1.50
CA HIS A 56 -5.24 -6.45 -2.71
C HIS A 56 -4.62 -5.08 -2.48
N VAL A 57 -3.32 -5.06 -2.19
CA VAL A 57 -2.58 -3.86 -1.82
C VAL A 57 -1.31 -3.78 -2.67
N GLY A 58 -1.07 -2.61 -3.28
CA GLY A 58 0.17 -2.29 -3.97
C GLY A 58 0.85 -1.11 -3.28
N VAL A 59 2.16 -1.17 -3.12
CA VAL A 59 2.97 -0.09 -2.54
C VAL A 59 4.20 0.16 -3.40
N GLN A 60 4.64 1.41 -3.46
CA GLN A 60 5.81 1.79 -4.26
C GLN A 60 7.14 1.62 -3.51
N TYR A 61 7.08 1.73 -2.18
CA TYR A 61 8.20 1.50 -1.28
C TYR A 61 8.47 0.02 -1.01
N HIS A 62 9.55 -0.24 -0.27
CA HIS A 62 10.06 -1.56 0.08
C HIS A 62 9.83 -1.90 1.57
N PRO A 63 8.63 -2.38 1.95
CA PRO A 63 8.30 -2.72 3.34
C PRO A 63 9.18 -3.85 3.91
N GLU A 64 9.74 -4.70 3.03
CA GLU A 64 10.59 -5.82 3.38
C GLU A 64 11.85 -5.39 4.13
N PHE A 65 12.42 -4.22 3.80
CA PHE A 65 13.63 -3.74 4.46
C PHE A 65 13.40 -3.31 5.92
N LYS A 66 12.15 -3.03 6.30
CA LYS A 66 11.78 -2.65 7.68
C LYS A 66 11.17 -3.81 8.48
N SER A 67 10.89 -4.94 7.84
CA SER A 67 10.43 -6.15 8.52
C SER A 67 11.56 -6.83 9.31
N ARG A 68 11.23 -7.41 10.47
CA ARG A 68 12.16 -8.20 11.32
C ARG A 68 11.48 -9.48 11.81
N PRO A 69 12.21 -10.57 12.10
CA PRO A 69 11.61 -11.81 12.59
C PRO A 69 10.75 -11.65 13.86
N ASN A 70 11.17 -10.80 14.79
CA ASN A 70 10.45 -10.49 16.03
C ASN A 70 9.48 -9.30 15.91
N LYS A 71 9.44 -8.64 14.75
CA LYS A 71 8.57 -7.49 14.46
C LYS A 71 8.24 -7.49 12.97
N ALA A 72 7.32 -8.36 12.58
CA ALA A 72 6.85 -8.44 11.22
C ALA A 72 6.27 -7.09 10.80
N HIS A 73 6.65 -6.63 9.61
CA HIS A 73 6.11 -5.39 9.08
C HIS A 73 4.59 -5.52 8.82
N PRO A 74 3.78 -4.48 9.13
CA PRO A 74 2.32 -4.59 9.16
C PRO A 74 1.67 -5.15 7.90
N LEU A 75 2.13 -4.72 6.71
CA LEU A 75 1.58 -5.21 5.44
C LEU A 75 1.75 -6.72 5.25
N PHE A 76 2.90 -7.30 5.63
CA PHE A 76 3.10 -8.75 5.52
C PHE A 76 2.26 -9.51 6.53
N ARG A 77 2.13 -8.98 7.76
CA ARG A 77 1.28 -9.57 8.80
C ARG A 77 -0.17 -9.64 8.33
N GLU A 78 -0.71 -8.55 7.80
CA GLU A 78 -2.10 -8.53 7.32
C GLU A 78 -2.27 -9.35 6.03
N PHE A 79 -1.29 -9.35 5.11
CA PHE A 79 -1.31 -10.21 3.92
C PHE A 79 -1.44 -11.69 4.27
N VAL A 80 -0.57 -12.20 5.17
CA VAL A 80 -0.61 -13.61 5.60
C VAL A 80 -1.92 -13.93 6.32
N LYS A 81 -2.40 -13.03 7.19
CA LYS A 81 -3.69 -13.18 7.88
C LYS A 81 -4.86 -13.24 6.89
N ALA A 82 -4.85 -12.42 5.85
CA ALA A 82 -5.87 -12.44 4.81
C ALA A 82 -5.81 -13.74 3.99
N ALA A 83 -4.61 -14.18 3.62
CA ALA A 83 -4.40 -15.45 2.91
C ALA A 83 -4.92 -16.66 3.71
N LEU A 84 -4.72 -16.67 5.04
CA LEU A 84 -5.24 -17.72 5.91
C LEU A 84 -6.77 -17.76 6.00
N LYS A 85 -7.46 -16.64 5.79
CA LYS A 85 -8.94 -16.59 5.78
C LYS A 85 -9.55 -17.10 4.47
N LEU A 86 -8.79 -17.07 3.38
CA LEU A 86 -9.21 -17.56 2.06
C LEU A 86 -9.01 -19.08 1.92
N LYS A 87 -8.38 -19.72 2.90
CA LYS A 87 -8.13 -21.15 2.96
C LYS A 87 -9.31 -21.88 3.59
#